data_AF-A0A945MQI9-F1
#
_entry.id   AF-A0A945MQI9-F1
#
_cell.length_a   1.000
_cell.length_b   1.000
_cell.length_c   1.000
_cell.angle_alpha   90.00
_cell.angle_beta   90.00
_cell.angle_gamma   90.00
#
_symmetry.space_group_name_H-M   'P 1'
#
loop_
_entity.id
_entity.type
_entity.pdbx_description
1 polymer ?
#
loop_
_entity_poly.entity_id
_entity_poly.type
_entity_poly.pdbx_seq_one_letter_code
_entity_poly.pdbx_strand_id
1 'polypeptide(L)'
;MGIILCSCLAYIACGSDDDGGQNPVAADGDINSGAAPGTDGDGNNAETPNTDSDADNTETPDADGIVDITGAFFTNFAANCATYANCYVSLVVDVQNGSSFAGNLKITVDGDKCLFASNAIPNHDFNASGNFATLASAQEVSYEISAIPTTAASVTYLVLGDDAVFLNGVKLDLLAAACYDVGSEPLGRENIGCGPDQNDNPWRYDPMSPLNNFGTDEHNAHTQPDGTYHYHGNPMAMFETDCATGTASPVIGFAADGFPIYGTCFDDNGTVRKVLPSYQLKMGGGAREDVSGYTTPVGGRGSVASSNYDGQFRGDYEYVGGSGDLDGCNGMMVNGQYGYFVTDAYPWVLGCYSGTPDGSFSMAMGPPR
;
A
#
# COMPACT_ATOMS: atom_id res chain seq x y z
N MET A 1 -1.53 25.19 36.53
CA MET A 1 -0.28 24.96 35.75
C MET A 1 -0.07 23.46 35.69
N GLY A 2 -0.71 22.81 34.72
CA GLY A 2 -0.53 21.38 34.46
C GLY A 2 0.48 21.24 33.33
N ILE A 3 1.59 20.60 33.62
CA ILE A 3 2.63 20.26 32.65
C ILE A 3 2.07 19.12 31.80
N ILE A 4 1.82 19.40 30.53
CA ILE A 4 1.62 18.37 29.51
C ILE A 4 3.00 17.75 29.30
N LEU A 5 3.19 16.54 29.82
CA LEU A 5 4.33 15.72 29.40
C LEU A 5 4.10 15.36 27.94
N CYS A 6 4.84 16.02 27.06
CA CYS A 6 5.09 15.53 25.71
C CYS A 6 5.86 14.22 25.86
N SER A 7 5.18 13.10 25.73
CA SER A 7 5.81 11.79 25.57
C SER A 7 6.45 11.78 24.19
N CYS A 8 7.73 12.17 24.11
CA CYS A 8 8.56 11.79 22.99
C CYS A 8 8.64 10.25 22.98
N LEU A 9 7.88 9.59 22.11
CA LEU A 9 8.19 8.22 21.74
C LEU A 9 9.57 8.27 21.07
N ALA A 10 10.58 7.76 21.75
CA ALA A 10 11.87 7.47 21.14
C ALA A 10 11.62 6.31 20.14
N TYR A 11 11.72 6.60 18.85
CA TYR A 11 11.70 5.59 17.79
C TYR A 11 12.98 4.77 17.90
N ILE A 12 12.84 3.54 18.38
CA ILE A 12 13.90 2.53 18.28
C ILE A 12 13.69 1.87 16.93
N ALA A 13 14.50 2.26 15.93
CA ALA A 13 14.71 1.48 14.72
C ALA A 13 15.02 0.03 15.09
N CYS A 14 14.89 -0.92 14.15
CA CYS A 14 15.33 -2.31 14.37
C CYS A 14 16.87 -2.34 14.56
N GLY A 15 17.37 -1.91 15.72
CA GLY A 15 18.77 -1.57 15.97
C GLY A 15 19.01 -0.97 17.37
N SER A 16 19.29 -1.87 18.31
CA SER A 16 20.06 -1.79 19.58
C SER A 16 19.94 -0.55 20.49
N ASP A 17 19.29 -0.75 21.64
CA ASP A 17 19.70 -0.08 22.88
C ASP A 17 21.12 -0.58 23.29
N ASP A 18 21.97 0.34 23.79
CA ASP A 18 23.33 0.17 24.35
C ASP A 18 24.53 -0.03 23.38
N ASP A 19 25.22 1.06 23.01
CA ASP A 19 26.45 1.55 23.68
C ASP A 19 27.10 2.70 22.86
N GLY A 20 27.52 3.77 23.55
CA GLY A 20 28.02 4.99 22.91
C GLY A 20 29.27 4.79 22.04
N GLY A 21 29.20 5.20 20.77
CA GLY A 21 30.37 5.25 19.88
C GLY A 21 30.10 5.92 18.53
N GLN A 22 30.53 7.18 18.43
CA GLN A 22 30.80 8.04 17.25
C GLN A 22 30.50 7.53 15.81
N ASN A 23 29.61 8.28 15.14
CA ASN A 23 29.47 8.71 13.72
C ASN A 23 30.22 7.96 12.56
N PRO A 24 29.61 7.89 11.36
CA PRO A 24 29.93 6.92 10.31
C PRO A 24 31.07 7.36 9.40
N VAL A 25 31.78 6.38 8.85
CA VAL A 25 32.77 6.59 7.79
C VAL A 25 32.10 6.28 6.45
N ALA A 26 32.02 7.30 5.61
CA ALA A 26 31.71 7.20 4.19
C ALA A 26 32.79 6.38 3.47
N ALA A 27 32.38 5.41 2.66
CA ALA A 27 33.29 4.72 1.75
C ALA A 27 33.40 5.54 0.44
N ASP A 28 34.41 6.41 0.40
CA ASP A 28 34.95 6.99 -0.82
C ASP A 28 35.93 5.99 -1.46
N GLY A 29 35.90 5.91 -2.79
CA GLY A 29 36.70 4.97 -3.57
C GLY A 29 38.17 5.36 -3.61
N ASP A 30 39.04 4.36 -3.79
CA ASP A 30 40.20 4.57 -4.65
C ASP A 30 40.78 3.26 -5.20
N ILE A 31 41.26 3.40 -6.43
CA ILE A 31 41.78 2.38 -7.33
C ILE A 31 43.31 2.54 -7.29
N ASN A 32 44.12 1.46 -7.18
CA ASN A 32 45.22 1.15 -8.14
C ASN A 32 46.18 0.00 -7.71
N SER A 33 46.45 -0.86 -8.70
CA SER A 33 47.71 -1.53 -9.10
C SER A 33 48.37 -2.65 -8.28
N GLY A 34 48.49 -3.82 -8.96
CA GLY A 34 49.50 -4.86 -8.70
C GLY A 34 49.38 -6.10 -9.60
N ALA A 35 50.03 -6.10 -10.77
CA ALA A 35 50.06 -7.15 -11.83
C ALA A 35 50.59 -8.54 -11.38
N ALA A 36 49.87 -9.66 -11.64
CA ALA A 36 49.96 -10.65 -12.77
C ALA A 36 51.03 -11.79 -12.63
N PRO A 37 50.97 -12.95 -13.34
CA PRO A 37 49.90 -13.56 -14.18
C PRO A 37 49.58 -15.05 -13.86
N GLY A 38 48.42 -15.56 -14.30
CA GLY A 38 48.08 -16.99 -14.25
C GLY A 38 46.93 -17.39 -15.19
N THR A 39 47.34 -17.93 -16.34
CA THR A 39 46.67 -18.77 -17.36
C THR A 39 45.20 -19.24 -17.19
N ASP A 40 44.45 -19.04 -18.27
CA ASP A 40 43.38 -19.85 -18.92
C ASP A 40 42.38 -20.67 -18.07
N GLY A 41 41.11 -20.33 -18.24
CA GLY A 41 39.96 -21.15 -17.84
C GLY A 41 38.64 -20.49 -18.22
N ASP A 42 38.17 -20.77 -19.44
CA ASP A 42 36.86 -20.42 -19.97
C ASP A 42 35.74 -21.00 -19.08
N GLY A 43 34.79 -20.17 -18.64
CA GLY A 43 33.78 -20.56 -17.66
C GLY A 43 32.74 -19.46 -17.45
N ASN A 44 31.80 -19.35 -18.39
CA ASN A 44 30.52 -18.68 -18.19
C ASN A 44 29.84 -19.25 -16.94
N ASN A 45 29.81 -18.48 -15.85
CA ASN A 45 28.87 -18.72 -14.76
C ASN A 45 28.02 -17.46 -14.63
N ALA A 46 26.86 -17.50 -15.30
CA ALA A 46 25.76 -16.60 -14.96
C ALA A 46 25.38 -16.92 -13.50
N GLU A 47 25.59 -15.97 -12.60
CA GLU A 47 24.98 -16.02 -11.27
C GLU A 47 23.47 -16.08 -11.44
N THR A 48 22.92 -17.26 -11.22
CA THR A 48 21.49 -17.47 -11.00
C THR A 48 21.07 -16.70 -9.77
N PRO A 49 20.00 -15.88 -9.81
CA PRO A 49 19.46 -15.27 -8.61
C PRO A 49 19.10 -16.35 -7.60
N ASN A 50 19.62 -16.19 -6.38
CA ASN A 50 19.26 -17.01 -5.23
C ASN A 50 17.77 -16.79 -4.96
N THR A 51 16.95 -17.76 -5.36
CA THR A 51 15.53 -17.84 -4.98
C THR A 51 15.47 -18.53 -3.62
N ASP A 52 15.92 -17.82 -2.59
CA ASP A 52 15.63 -18.23 -1.22
C ASP A 52 14.15 -17.95 -0.99
N SER A 53 13.37 -19.03 -0.86
CA SER A 53 11.91 -19.01 -0.83
C SER A 53 11.36 -19.29 0.57
N ASP A 54 12.21 -19.21 1.59
CA ASP A 54 11.86 -19.59 2.96
C ASP A 54 11.60 -18.41 3.92
N ALA A 55 11.81 -17.15 3.48
CA ALA A 55 11.51 -15.97 4.30
C ALA A 55 9.99 -15.76 4.50
N ASP A 56 9.45 -16.39 5.54
CA ASP A 56 8.08 -16.22 6.02
C ASP A 56 7.99 -15.07 7.04
N ASN A 57 6.84 -14.42 7.15
CA ASN A 57 6.57 -13.49 8.25
C ASN A 57 6.39 -14.21 9.61
N THR A 58 6.66 -15.52 9.64
CA THR A 58 6.73 -16.36 10.83
C THR A 58 8.13 -16.95 11.10
N GLU A 59 9.16 -16.59 10.32
CA GLU A 59 10.51 -17.09 10.59
C GLU A 59 10.88 -16.90 12.06
N THR A 60 11.41 -17.96 12.68
CA THR A 60 11.98 -17.88 14.02
C THR A 60 12.98 -16.74 14.02
N PRO A 61 12.84 -15.74 14.91
CA PRO A 61 13.66 -14.56 14.85
C PRO A 61 15.14 -14.93 14.86
N ASP A 62 15.94 -14.21 14.06
CA ASP A 62 17.39 -14.29 14.17
C ASP A 62 17.82 -14.01 15.62
N ALA A 63 19.09 -14.27 15.96
CA ALA A 63 19.60 -14.15 17.33
C ALA A 63 19.29 -12.80 18.04
N ASP A 64 18.91 -11.77 17.28
CA ASP A 64 18.53 -10.42 17.72
C ASP A 64 17.01 -10.08 17.65
N GLY A 65 16.12 -11.00 17.27
CA GLY A 65 14.69 -10.72 17.22
C GLY A 65 14.21 -9.97 15.97
N ILE A 66 14.97 -9.99 14.87
CA ILE A 66 14.67 -9.27 13.61
C ILE A 66 14.37 -10.30 12.51
N VAL A 67 13.43 -9.99 11.62
CA VAL A 67 13.02 -10.82 10.47
C VAL A 67 13.32 -10.07 9.18
N ASP A 68 14.08 -10.66 8.27
CA ASP A 68 14.28 -10.12 6.92
C ASP A 68 13.12 -10.56 6.02
N ILE A 69 12.41 -9.60 5.44
CA ILE A 69 11.28 -9.83 4.55
C ILE A 69 11.58 -9.46 3.10
N THR A 70 12.84 -9.25 2.73
CA THR A 70 13.26 -8.94 1.36
C THR A 70 12.74 -9.97 0.37
N GLY A 71 11.90 -9.55 -0.57
CA GLY A 71 11.26 -10.39 -1.59
C GLY A 71 10.25 -11.40 -1.05
N ALA A 72 9.97 -11.41 0.26
CA ALA A 72 9.16 -12.43 0.90
C ALA A 72 7.71 -12.45 0.41
N PHE A 73 7.17 -13.66 0.25
CA PHE A 73 5.74 -13.92 0.22
C PHE A 73 5.30 -14.37 1.61
N PHE A 74 4.31 -13.68 2.15
CA PHE A 74 3.74 -13.97 3.46
C PHE A 74 2.88 -15.22 3.41
N THR A 75 2.72 -15.90 4.56
CA THR A 75 1.92 -17.12 4.62
C THR A 75 0.90 -17.14 5.77
N ASN A 76 1.05 -16.24 6.75
CA ASN A 76 0.21 -16.25 7.94
C ASN A 76 -1.18 -15.63 7.70
N PHE A 77 -2.21 -16.31 8.19
CA PHE A 77 -3.63 -15.92 8.07
C PHE A 77 -4.21 -15.27 9.35
N ALA A 78 -3.39 -15.08 10.39
CA ALA A 78 -3.84 -14.54 11.65
C ALA A 78 -4.46 -13.15 11.46
N ALA A 79 -5.73 -13.01 11.82
CA ALA A 79 -6.44 -11.74 11.68
C ALA A 79 -6.12 -10.72 12.77
N ASN A 80 -5.34 -11.10 13.79
CA ASN A 80 -4.98 -10.21 14.88
C ASN A 80 -3.57 -9.65 14.62
N CYS A 81 -3.47 -8.32 14.53
CA CYS A 81 -2.20 -7.63 14.32
C CYS A 81 -1.13 -7.96 15.38
N ALA A 82 -1.54 -8.34 16.60
CA ALA A 82 -0.62 -8.70 17.67
C ALA A 82 0.23 -9.95 17.32
N THR A 83 -0.25 -10.81 16.42
CA THR A 83 0.51 -11.96 15.92
C THR A 83 1.73 -11.55 15.11
N TYR A 84 1.72 -10.34 14.54
CA TYR A 84 2.80 -9.80 13.72
C TYR A 84 3.70 -8.84 14.51
N ALA A 85 3.60 -8.81 15.84
CA ALA A 85 4.45 -7.95 16.66
C ALA A 85 5.91 -8.40 16.60
N ASN A 86 6.70 -7.71 15.78
CA ASN A 86 8.11 -7.99 15.59
C ASN A 86 8.85 -6.80 14.94
N CYS A 87 10.14 -6.97 14.75
CA CYS A 87 11.01 -6.11 13.94
C CYS A 87 11.23 -6.75 12.57
N TYR A 88 10.94 -6.01 11.51
CA TYR A 88 11.10 -6.45 10.11
C TYR A 88 12.02 -5.50 9.36
N VAL A 89 12.87 -6.06 8.52
CA VAL A 89 13.80 -5.31 7.65
C VAL A 89 13.72 -5.80 6.21
N SER A 90 14.14 -4.97 5.27
CA SER A 90 14.32 -5.35 3.87
C SER A 90 15.48 -4.61 3.24
N LEU A 91 16.05 -5.15 2.15
CA LEU A 91 17.01 -4.47 1.28
C LEU A 91 16.51 -4.52 -0.16
N VAL A 92 16.17 -3.35 -0.70
CA VAL A 92 15.49 -3.24 -2.00
C VAL A 92 16.16 -2.18 -2.88
N VAL A 93 15.85 -2.22 -4.17
CA VAL A 93 16.37 -1.30 -5.19
C VAL A 93 15.23 -0.54 -5.85
N ASP A 94 15.37 0.78 -5.93
CA ASP A 94 14.68 1.58 -6.95
C ASP A 94 15.36 1.28 -8.29
N VAL A 95 14.71 0.47 -9.12
CA VAL A 95 15.32 -0.14 -10.31
C VAL A 95 15.73 0.90 -11.34
N GLN A 96 14.89 1.92 -11.59
CA GLN A 96 15.19 2.98 -12.55
C GLN A 96 16.33 3.89 -12.08
N ASN A 97 16.40 4.19 -10.79
CA ASN A 97 17.42 5.08 -10.24
C ASN A 97 18.69 4.36 -9.78
N GLY A 98 18.69 3.02 -9.72
CA GLY A 98 19.81 2.20 -9.24
C GLY A 98 20.19 2.46 -7.78
N SER A 99 19.24 2.95 -6.98
CA SER A 99 19.47 3.33 -5.58
C SER A 99 18.96 2.25 -4.64
N SER A 100 19.79 1.82 -3.70
CA SER A 100 19.41 0.83 -2.68
C SER A 100 18.78 1.51 -1.46
N PHE A 101 17.75 0.87 -0.90
CA PHE A 101 17.06 1.30 0.31
C PHE A 101 17.01 0.15 1.32
N ALA A 102 17.07 0.49 2.60
CA ALA A 102 16.79 -0.44 3.68
C ALA A 102 15.39 -0.15 4.23
N GLY A 103 14.48 -1.12 4.17
CA GLY A 103 13.17 -1.01 4.78
C GLY A 103 13.18 -1.37 6.25
N ASN A 104 12.28 -0.73 6.99
CA ASN A 104 12.08 -0.98 8.41
C ASN A 104 10.58 -0.95 8.73
N LEU A 105 10.11 -1.97 9.43
CA LEU A 105 8.81 -1.99 10.07
C LEU A 105 8.96 -2.59 11.46
N LYS A 106 8.50 -1.87 12.48
CA LYS A 106 8.36 -2.37 13.84
C LYS A 106 6.90 -2.37 14.24
N ILE A 107 6.41 -3.54 14.64
CA ILE A 107 5.07 -3.70 15.18
C ILE A 107 5.19 -4.03 16.66
N THR A 108 4.49 -3.27 17.51
CA THR A 108 4.42 -3.52 18.95
C THR A 108 2.97 -3.58 19.41
N VAL A 109 2.73 -4.18 20.58
CA VAL A 109 1.40 -4.25 21.20
C VAL A 109 1.40 -3.40 22.45
N ASP A 110 0.47 -2.46 22.55
CA ASP A 110 0.20 -1.69 23.77
C ASP A 110 -1.28 -1.84 24.13
N GLY A 111 -1.56 -2.57 25.21
CA GLY A 111 -2.92 -2.89 25.62
C GLY A 111 -3.70 -3.65 24.55
N ASP A 112 -4.77 -3.02 24.04
CA ASP A 112 -5.64 -3.54 22.99
C ASP A 112 -5.35 -2.95 21.60
N LYS A 113 -4.17 -2.33 21.43
CA LYS A 113 -3.72 -1.74 20.17
C LYS A 113 -2.42 -2.38 19.67
N CYS A 114 -2.28 -2.37 18.34
CA CYS A 114 -0.99 -2.57 17.68
C CYS A 114 -0.48 -1.24 17.15
N LEU A 115 0.80 -0.96 17.39
CA LEU A 115 1.50 0.23 16.93
C LEU A 115 2.49 -0.17 15.85
N PHE A 116 2.40 0.47 14.69
CA PHE A 116 3.27 0.29 13.54
C PHE A 116 4.18 1.51 13.46
N ALA A 117 5.48 1.30 13.38
CA ALA A 117 6.47 2.32 13.09
C ALA A 117 7.26 1.86 11.86
N SER A 118 7.25 2.65 10.77
CA SER A 118 7.91 2.26 9.53
C SER A 118 8.59 3.45 8.87
N ASN A 119 9.60 3.16 8.04
CA ASN A 119 10.22 4.15 7.17
C ASN A 119 9.61 4.19 5.75
N ALA A 120 8.49 3.49 5.51
CA ALA A 120 7.73 3.46 4.27
C ALA A 120 8.51 2.98 3.02
N ILE A 121 9.52 2.13 3.20
CA ILE A 121 10.22 1.43 2.13
C ILE A 121 9.68 0.01 2.04
N PRO A 122 9.30 -0.50 0.84
CA PRO A 122 8.70 -1.81 0.69
C PRO A 122 9.70 -2.94 0.93
N ASN A 123 9.18 -4.17 0.88
CA ASN A 123 9.98 -5.38 0.92
C ASN A 123 10.37 -5.92 -0.46
N HIS A 124 10.06 -5.21 -1.54
CA HIS A 124 10.39 -5.59 -2.92
C HIS A 124 11.09 -4.45 -3.65
N ASP A 125 11.86 -4.80 -4.69
CA ASP A 125 12.35 -3.82 -5.66
C ASP A 125 11.15 -3.12 -6.30
N PHE A 126 11.31 -1.85 -6.66
CA PHE A 126 10.20 -1.03 -7.13
C PHE A 126 10.67 -0.08 -8.23
N ASN A 127 9.70 0.61 -8.85
CA ASN A 127 9.95 1.60 -9.89
C ASN A 127 10.66 1.05 -11.14
N ALA A 128 10.41 -0.20 -11.56
CA ALA A 128 10.93 -0.71 -12.83
C ALA A 128 10.19 -0.10 -14.04
N SER A 129 8.88 0.14 -13.90
CA SER A 129 8.03 0.79 -14.92
C SER A 129 7.37 2.08 -14.47
N GLY A 130 7.64 2.54 -13.24
CA GLY A 130 7.06 3.77 -12.69
C GLY A 130 7.48 5.05 -13.42
N ASN A 131 6.78 6.14 -13.16
CA ASN A 131 7.16 7.48 -13.61
C ASN A 131 6.95 8.47 -12.49
N PHE A 132 7.71 8.29 -11.41
CA PHE A 132 7.52 9.03 -10.18
C PHE A 132 7.86 10.51 -10.33
N ALA A 133 6.97 11.37 -9.87
CA ALA A 133 7.19 12.81 -9.88
C ALA A 133 8.30 13.24 -8.89
N THR A 134 8.52 12.45 -7.84
CA THR A 134 9.50 12.69 -6.78
C THR A 134 10.34 11.43 -6.55
N LEU A 135 11.63 11.58 -6.27
CA LEU A 135 12.47 10.43 -5.92
C LEU A 135 12.01 9.80 -4.61
N ALA A 136 12.06 8.47 -4.53
CA ALA A 136 11.74 7.76 -3.30
C ALA A 136 12.70 8.18 -2.17
N SER A 137 12.16 8.34 -0.98
CA SER A 137 12.95 8.54 0.23
C SER A 137 12.24 7.90 1.42
N ALA A 138 13.03 7.35 2.34
CA ALA A 138 12.50 6.82 3.59
C ALA A 138 11.84 7.95 4.40
N GLN A 139 10.63 7.71 4.89
CA GLN A 139 9.85 8.63 5.70
C GLN A 139 9.33 7.91 6.94
N GLU A 140 9.55 8.52 8.10
CA GLU A 140 9.09 7.96 9.37
C GLU A 140 7.58 8.14 9.51
N VAL A 141 6.85 7.04 9.50
CA VAL A 141 5.39 6.99 9.65
C VAL A 141 5.01 6.10 10.83
N SER A 142 3.90 6.43 11.48
CA SER A 142 3.33 5.58 12.52
C SER A 142 1.82 5.49 12.44
N TYR A 143 1.34 4.31 12.80
CA TYR A 143 -0.08 3.99 12.81
C TYR A 143 -0.44 3.20 14.07
N GLU A 144 -1.67 3.40 14.53
CA GLU A 144 -2.28 2.61 15.59
C GLU A 144 -3.55 1.96 15.05
N ILE A 145 -3.78 0.70 15.38
CA ILE A 145 -5.05 0.02 15.11
C ILE A 145 -5.48 -0.79 16.34
N SER A 146 -6.78 -1.06 16.46
CA SER A 146 -7.25 -2.01 17.45
C SER A 146 -6.80 -3.43 17.12
N ALA A 147 -6.27 -4.16 18.10
CA ALA A 147 -5.98 -5.58 18.00
C ALA A 147 -7.24 -6.46 18.06
N ILE A 148 -8.40 -5.87 18.34
CA ILE A 148 -9.70 -6.54 18.45
C ILE A 148 -10.74 -5.69 17.72
N PRO A 149 -10.64 -5.56 16.38
CA PRO A 149 -11.55 -4.73 15.61
C PRO A 149 -13.00 -5.23 15.76
N THR A 150 -13.94 -4.29 15.74
CA THR A 150 -15.38 -4.60 15.82
C THR A 150 -16.13 -3.91 14.70
N THR A 151 -17.15 -4.58 14.18
CA THR A 151 -18.02 -4.00 13.15
C THR A 151 -18.80 -2.83 13.72
N ALA A 152 -18.76 -1.69 13.04
CA ALA A 152 -19.52 -0.51 13.39
C ALA A 152 -20.99 -0.63 12.96
N ALA A 153 -21.87 0.17 13.57
CA ALA A 153 -23.29 0.19 13.19
C ALA A 153 -23.55 0.78 11.79
N SER A 154 -22.59 1.55 11.27
CA SER A 154 -22.58 2.13 9.93
C SER A 154 -21.15 2.17 9.41
N VAL A 155 -20.99 2.05 8.10
CA VAL A 155 -19.68 2.16 7.46
C VAL A 155 -19.12 3.58 7.53
N THR A 156 -17.80 3.70 7.50
CA THR A 156 -17.10 4.99 7.34
C THR A 156 -16.47 5.02 5.95
N TYR A 157 -16.83 5.99 5.12
CA TYR A 157 -16.25 6.10 3.78
C TYR A 157 -14.81 6.62 3.83
N LEU A 158 -14.02 6.21 2.83
CA LEU A 158 -12.65 6.66 2.68
C LEU A 158 -12.60 8.18 2.48
N VAL A 159 -11.56 8.80 3.01
CA VAL A 159 -11.26 10.23 2.89
C VAL A 159 -9.83 10.35 2.41
N LEU A 160 -9.47 11.48 1.79
CA LEU A 160 -8.09 11.70 1.36
C LEU A 160 -7.12 11.54 2.54
N GLY A 161 -6.19 10.59 2.44
CA GLY A 161 -5.26 10.21 3.52
C GLY A 161 -4.85 8.75 3.42
N ASP A 162 -4.26 8.25 4.50
CA ASP A 162 -3.76 6.87 4.55
C ASP A 162 -4.91 5.94 4.97
N ASP A 163 -5.12 4.85 4.25
CA ASP A 163 -6.26 3.96 4.46
C ASP A 163 -5.91 2.67 5.20
N ALA A 164 -4.68 2.22 5.03
CA ALA A 164 -4.16 0.98 5.59
C ALA A 164 -2.64 1.00 5.67
N VAL A 165 -2.09 0.06 6.45
CA VAL A 165 -0.67 -0.24 6.49
C VAL A 165 -0.46 -1.72 6.14
N PHE A 166 0.44 -2.00 5.21
CA PHE A 166 0.83 -3.36 4.87
C PHE A 166 1.98 -3.85 5.74
N LEU A 167 2.11 -5.18 5.85
CA LEU A 167 3.12 -5.86 6.66
C LEU A 167 4.53 -5.73 6.08
N ASN A 168 4.70 -5.05 4.95
CA ASN A 168 5.99 -4.59 4.45
C ASN A 168 6.33 -3.14 4.86
N GLY A 169 5.46 -2.47 5.62
CA GLY A 169 5.67 -1.12 6.16
C GLY A 169 5.12 0.01 5.30
N VAL A 170 4.72 -0.28 4.07
CA VAL A 170 4.18 0.72 3.14
C VAL A 170 2.68 0.89 3.35
N LYS A 171 2.22 2.14 3.20
CA LYS A 171 0.81 2.51 3.35
C LYS A 171 0.02 2.33 2.06
N LEU A 172 -1.28 2.14 2.23
CA LEU A 172 -2.27 2.27 1.18
C LEU A 172 -2.89 3.68 1.27
N ASP A 173 -2.97 4.37 0.15
CA ASP A 173 -3.71 5.63 0.00
C ASP A 173 -4.51 5.46 -1.29
N LEU A 174 -5.81 5.16 -1.23
CA LEU A 174 -6.58 4.79 -2.43
C LEU A 174 -7.06 6.00 -3.23
N LEU A 175 -7.06 7.20 -2.64
CA LEU A 175 -7.73 8.35 -3.22
C LEU A 175 -6.73 9.31 -3.86
N ALA A 176 -6.86 9.54 -5.17
CA ALA A 176 -6.11 10.61 -5.81
C ALA A 176 -6.47 11.97 -5.19
N ALA A 177 -5.49 12.84 -4.96
CA ALA A 177 -5.73 14.26 -4.63
C ALA A 177 -6.23 15.09 -5.84
N ALA A 178 -6.91 14.46 -6.80
CA ALA A 178 -7.30 15.01 -8.10
C ALA A 178 -8.78 14.77 -8.41
N CYS A 179 -9.48 15.82 -8.82
CA CYS A 179 -10.87 15.75 -9.29
C CYS A 179 -11.03 16.62 -10.53
N TYR A 180 -11.94 16.23 -11.42
CA TYR A 180 -12.25 17.01 -12.61
C TYR A 180 -12.78 18.40 -12.25
N ASP A 181 -12.28 19.44 -12.92
CA ASP A 181 -12.66 20.84 -12.72
C ASP A 181 -12.36 21.37 -11.30
N VAL A 182 -11.35 20.83 -10.63
CA VAL A 182 -10.90 21.26 -9.31
C VAL A 182 -9.40 21.58 -9.34
N GLY A 183 -9.02 22.73 -8.77
CA GLY A 183 -7.63 23.18 -8.72
C GLY A 183 -7.29 24.19 -9.81
N SER A 184 -6.00 24.37 -10.09
CA SER A 184 -5.48 25.37 -11.05
C SER A 184 -4.99 24.78 -12.36
N GLU A 185 -4.99 23.45 -12.48
CA GLU A 185 -4.52 22.76 -13.68
C GLU A 185 -5.54 22.87 -14.83
N PRO A 186 -5.11 22.73 -16.10
CA PRO A 186 -6.03 22.79 -17.23
C PRO A 186 -7.12 21.71 -17.13
N LEU A 187 -8.38 22.09 -17.34
CA LEU A 187 -9.53 21.19 -17.26
C LEU A 187 -9.33 19.88 -18.03
N GLY A 188 -9.47 18.76 -17.32
CA GLY A 188 -9.25 17.40 -17.80
C GLY A 188 -7.80 16.91 -17.73
N ARG A 189 -6.90 17.63 -17.04
CA ARG A 189 -5.48 17.27 -16.84
C ARG A 189 -5.04 17.42 -15.38
N GLU A 190 -5.99 17.46 -14.46
CA GLU A 190 -5.77 17.63 -13.03
C GLU A 190 -5.14 16.35 -12.44
N ASN A 191 -4.02 16.51 -11.75
CA ASN A 191 -3.35 15.49 -10.95
C ASN A 191 -3.28 15.88 -9.47
N ILE A 192 -3.64 17.12 -9.13
CA ILE A 192 -3.69 17.62 -7.75
C ILE A 192 -4.79 18.71 -7.60
N GLY A 193 -5.06 19.10 -6.35
CA GLY A 193 -5.92 20.24 -6.02
C GLY A 193 -7.27 19.85 -5.42
N CYS A 194 -7.61 18.56 -5.40
CA CYS A 194 -8.84 18.04 -4.81
C CYS A 194 -8.63 17.55 -3.37
N GLY A 195 -8.78 18.48 -2.43
CA GLY A 195 -8.54 18.26 -0.99
C GLY A 195 -9.65 17.52 -0.24
N PRO A 196 -9.52 17.43 1.10
CA PRO A 196 -10.47 16.72 1.97
C PRO A 196 -11.89 17.32 1.98
N ASP A 197 -12.05 18.60 1.64
CA ASP A 197 -13.37 19.25 1.48
C ASP A 197 -14.15 18.74 0.26
N GLN A 198 -13.50 17.95 -0.60
CA GLN A 198 -14.03 17.37 -1.82
C GLN A 198 -14.07 15.83 -1.78
N ASN A 199 -14.04 15.19 -0.60
CA ASN A 199 -14.03 13.72 -0.50
C ASN A 199 -15.20 13.07 -1.27
N ASP A 200 -16.38 13.68 -1.21
CA ASP A 200 -17.60 13.20 -1.88
C ASP A 200 -17.71 13.65 -3.36
N ASN A 201 -16.66 14.23 -3.94
CA ASN A 201 -16.69 14.65 -5.35
C ASN A 201 -16.85 13.42 -6.27
N PRO A 202 -17.95 13.34 -7.06
CA PRO A 202 -18.24 12.17 -7.89
C PRO A 202 -17.20 11.98 -9.01
N TRP A 203 -16.48 13.04 -9.38
CA TRP A 203 -15.50 13.05 -10.46
C TRP A 203 -14.07 13.11 -9.92
N ARG A 204 -13.82 12.47 -8.76
CA ARG A 204 -12.47 12.14 -8.31
C ARG A 204 -11.87 11.07 -9.23
N TYR A 205 -10.70 11.35 -9.76
CA TYR A 205 -9.98 10.41 -10.61
C TYR A 205 -9.66 9.12 -9.83
N ASP A 206 -9.71 7.98 -10.51
CA ASP A 206 -9.23 6.71 -9.98
C ASP A 206 -7.75 6.52 -10.36
N PRO A 207 -6.80 6.51 -9.40
CA PRO A 207 -5.38 6.35 -9.69
C PRO A 207 -5.05 5.09 -10.50
N MET A 208 -5.82 4.03 -10.30
CA MET A 208 -5.59 2.72 -10.91
C MET A 208 -6.35 2.51 -12.22
N SER A 209 -7.15 3.50 -12.63
CA SER A 209 -7.79 3.43 -13.95
C SER A 209 -6.74 3.48 -15.04
N PRO A 210 -6.77 2.57 -16.04
CA PRO A 210 -5.87 2.63 -17.19
C PRO A 210 -6.14 3.86 -18.09
N LEU A 211 -7.21 4.61 -17.84
CA LEU A 211 -7.54 5.86 -18.52
C LEU A 211 -6.88 7.08 -17.86
N ASN A 212 -6.24 6.90 -16.71
CA ASN A 212 -5.49 7.91 -16.02
C ASN A 212 -3.99 7.59 -16.06
N ASN A 213 -3.17 8.59 -15.75
CA ASN A 213 -1.73 8.44 -15.71
C ASN A 213 -1.17 9.13 -14.47
N PHE A 214 -1.28 8.46 -13.32
CA PHE A 214 -0.69 8.90 -12.06
C PHE A 214 0.76 8.41 -11.89
N GLY A 215 1.34 7.77 -12.90
CA GLY A 215 2.75 7.37 -12.90
C GLY A 215 3.07 6.21 -11.95
N THR A 216 2.07 5.38 -11.63
CA THR A 216 2.26 4.18 -10.81
C THR A 216 3.21 3.19 -11.47
N ASP A 217 3.98 2.49 -10.66
CA ASP A 217 4.85 1.40 -11.09
C ASP A 217 4.10 0.07 -11.24
N GLU A 218 4.85 -0.99 -11.53
CA GLU A 218 4.37 -2.37 -11.67
C GLU A 218 3.71 -2.94 -10.40
N HIS A 219 3.92 -2.28 -9.26
CA HIS A 219 3.35 -2.63 -7.96
C HIS A 219 2.15 -1.74 -7.61
N ASN A 220 1.64 -0.97 -8.58
CA ASN A 220 0.48 -0.08 -8.41
C ASN A 220 0.71 1.01 -7.36
N ALA A 221 1.95 1.49 -7.27
CA ALA A 221 2.40 2.48 -6.30
C ALA A 221 3.20 3.60 -6.95
N HIS A 222 3.30 4.73 -6.25
CA HIS A 222 4.19 5.83 -6.62
C HIS A 222 4.58 6.63 -5.37
N THR A 223 5.28 7.74 -5.57
CA THR A 223 5.78 8.56 -4.47
C THR A 223 4.95 9.82 -4.26
N GLN A 224 4.74 10.14 -2.98
CA GLN A 224 4.24 11.46 -2.58
C GLN A 224 5.29 12.57 -2.82
N PRO A 225 4.92 13.86 -2.74
CA PRO A 225 5.86 14.98 -2.88
C PRO A 225 7.03 15.01 -1.88
N ASP A 226 6.94 14.27 -0.77
CA ASP A 226 8.04 14.08 0.19
C ASP A 226 8.91 12.84 -0.10
N GLY A 227 8.56 12.06 -1.13
CA GLY A 227 9.22 10.83 -1.52
C GLY A 227 8.67 9.56 -0.87
N THR A 228 7.61 9.64 -0.05
CA THR A 228 6.96 8.44 0.53
C THR A 228 6.39 7.55 -0.57
N TYR A 229 6.86 6.31 -0.68
CA TYR A 229 6.26 5.30 -1.55
C TYR A 229 4.93 4.80 -0.96
N HIS A 230 3.88 4.67 -1.78
CA HIS A 230 2.55 4.23 -1.33
C HIS A 230 1.76 3.55 -2.45
N TYR A 231 0.90 2.60 -2.07
CA TYR A 231 0.05 1.85 -3.01
C TYR A 231 -1.29 2.54 -3.25
N HIS A 232 -1.81 2.38 -4.46
CA HIS A 232 -3.19 2.67 -4.84
C HIS A 232 -3.99 1.39 -5.20
N GLY A 233 -3.37 0.21 -5.18
CA GLY A 233 -4.02 -1.02 -5.59
C GLY A 233 -3.26 -2.27 -5.13
N ASN A 234 -3.37 -3.35 -5.91
CA ASN A 234 -2.71 -4.61 -5.62
C ASN A 234 -1.17 -4.43 -5.59
N PRO A 235 -0.47 -4.72 -4.49
CA PRO A 235 0.98 -4.58 -4.43
C PRO A 235 1.75 -5.46 -5.42
N MET A 236 1.11 -6.49 -6.00
CA MET A 236 1.75 -7.51 -6.85
C MET A 236 2.99 -8.13 -6.18
N ALA A 237 2.98 -8.15 -4.85
CA ALA A 237 4.04 -8.57 -3.95
C ALA A 237 3.41 -9.07 -2.64
N MET A 238 4.22 -9.67 -1.77
CA MET A 238 3.82 -10.22 -0.46
C MET A 238 2.92 -11.48 -0.50
N PHE A 239 2.38 -11.88 -1.64
CA PHE A 239 1.53 -13.08 -1.75
C PHE A 239 1.51 -13.66 -3.16
N GLU A 240 1.13 -14.95 -3.26
CA GLU A 240 0.87 -15.62 -4.54
C GLU A 240 -0.41 -15.07 -5.20
N THR A 241 -0.28 -14.57 -6.42
CA THR A 241 -1.38 -13.95 -7.17
C THR A 241 -2.06 -14.93 -8.15
N ASP A 242 -1.39 -16.03 -8.48
CA ASP A 242 -1.96 -17.14 -9.25
C ASP A 242 -2.67 -18.13 -8.34
N CYS A 243 -3.99 -17.96 -8.24
CA CYS A 243 -4.83 -18.87 -7.46
C CYS A 243 -4.83 -20.32 -7.98
N ALA A 244 -4.35 -20.58 -9.21
CA ALA A 244 -4.23 -21.94 -9.74
C ALA A 244 -3.17 -22.78 -9.01
N THR A 245 -2.28 -22.14 -8.25
CA THR A 245 -1.34 -22.82 -7.32
C THR A 245 -2.06 -23.55 -6.19
N GLY A 246 -3.33 -23.20 -5.91
CA GLY A 246 -4.09 -23.77 -4.81
C GLY A 246 -3.82 -23.12 -3.45
N THR A 247 -3.14 -21.96 -3.42
CA THR A 247 -2.82 -21.23 -2.19
C THR A 247 -3.78 -20.04 -2.02
N ALA A 248 -4.59 -20.07 -0.95
CA ALA A 248 -5.36 -18.90 -0.54
C ALA A 248 -4.41 -17.79 -0.05
N SER A 249 -4.83 -16.53 -0.18
CA SER A 249 -3.95 -15.42 0.17
C SER A 249 -3.86 -15.20 1.68
N PRO A 250 -2.65 -14.94 2.21
CA PRO A 250 -2.42 -14.62 3.62
C PRO A 250 -2.98 -13.24 3.96
N VAL A 251 -2.89 -12.86 5.24
CA VAL A 251 -2.98 -11.45 5.63
C VAL A 251 -1.70 -10.73 5.18
N ILE A 252 -1.88 -9.61 4.49
CA ILE A 252 -0.78 -8.77 3.99
C ILE A 252 -0.74 -7.39 4.66
N GLY A 253 -1.72 -7.08 5.50
CA GLY A 253 -1.80 -5.82 6.22
C GLY A 253 -3.11 -5.61 6.95
N PHE A 254 -3.31 -4.40 7.44
CA PHE A 254 -4.46 -4.02 8.24
C PHE A 254 -4.98 -2.65 7.82
N ALA A 255 -6.29 -2.54 7.68
CA ALA A 255 -6.96 -1.28 7.43
C ALA A 255 -6.97 -0.40 8.70
N ALA A 256 -7.22 0.90 8.54
CA ALA A 256 -7.27 1.84 9.66
C ALA A 256 -8.26 1.44 10.77
N ASP A 257 -9.29 0.64 10.47
CA ASP A 257 -10.26 0.13 11.44
C ASP A 257 -9.85 -1.18 12.13
N GLY A 258 -8.65 -1.68 11.84
CA GLY A 258 -8.01 -2.84 12.44
C GLY A 258 -8.36 -4.19 11.82
N PHE A 259 -9.29 -4.26 10.85
CA PHE A 259 -9.57 -5.51 10.16
C PHE A 259 -8.43 -5.89 9.21
N PRO A 260 -8.13 -7.20 9.05
CA PRO A 260 -7.06 -7.67 8.18
C PRO A 260 -7.41 -7.43 6.70
N ILE A 261 -6.36 -7.28 5.90
CA ILE A 261 -6.40 -7.23 4.44
C ILE A 261 -5.71 -8.47 3.91
N TYR A 262 -6.43 -9.23 3.08
CA TYR A 262 -5.92 -10.42 2.40
C TYR A 262 -5.55 -10.09 0.95
N GLY A 263 -4.70 -10.92 0.35
CA GLY A 263 -4.48 -10.90 -1.11
C GLY A 263 -5.71 -11.34 -1.92
N THR A 264 -5.51 -11.67 -3.20
CA THR A 264 -6.61 -11.85 -4.17
C THR A 264 -7.29 -13.21 -4.14
N CYS A 265 -6.66 -14.25 -3.57
CA CYS A 265 -7.14 -15.63 -3.60
C CYS A 265 -7.81 -16.03 -2.29
N PHE A 266 -8.90 -16.80 -2.38
CA PHE A 266 -9.51 -17.42 -1.21
C PHE A 266 -9.95 -18.85 -1.51
N ASP A 267 -10.08 -19.66 -0.46
CA ASP A 267 -10.63 -21.01 -0.53
C ASP A 267 -12.16 -20.96 -0.56
N ASP A 268 -12.74 -21.17 -1.75
CA ASP A 268 -14.17 -21.36 -1.95
C ASP A 268 -14.50 -22.85 -1.88
N ASN A 269 -14.70 -23.35 -0.65
CA ASN A 269 -15.17 -24.70 -0.37
C ASN A 269 -14.31 -25.82 -1.00
N GLY A 270 -12.99 -25.70 -0.90
CA GLY A 270 -11.99 -26.62 -1.44
C GLY A 270 -11.47 -26.23 -2.83
N THR A 271 -11.92 -25.11 -3.39
CA THR A 271 -11.42 -24.56 -4.67
C THR A 271 -10.86 -23.17 -4.45
N VAL A 272 -9.55 -23.01 -4.60
CA VAL A 272 -8.92 -21.70 -4.51
C VAL A 272 -9.13 -20.91 -5.81
N ARG A 273 -9.66 -19.69 -5.67
CA ARG A 273 -9.93 -18.78 -6.80
C ARG A 273 -9.82 -17.32 -6.37
N LYS A 274 -9.81 -16.41 -7.34
CA LYS A 274 -9.86 -14.97 -7.07
C LYS A 274 -11.20 -14.57 -6.46
N VAL A 275 -11.15 -13.64 -5.51
CA VAL A 275 -12.34 -12.90 -5.07
C VAL A 275 -12.85 -11.99 -6.19
N LEU A 276 -14.17 -11.85 -6.25
CA LEU A 276 -14.84 -10.95 -7.19
C LEU A 276 -15.43 -9.75 -6.44
N PRO A 277 -15.03 -8.51 -6.76
CA PRO A 277 -15.69 -7.33 -6.19
C PRO A 277 -17.13 -7.23 -6.67
N SER A 278 -17.98 -6.59 -5.87
CA SER A 278 -19.40 -6.36 -6.19
C SER A 278 -19.66 -4.95 -6.74
N TYR A 279 -18.72 -4.42 -7.52
CA TYR A 279 -18.83 -3.11 -8.16
C TYR A 279 -18.92 -3.24 -9.67
N GLN A 280 -19.73 -2.37 -10.29
CA GLN A 280 -19.93 -2.34 -11.73
C GLN A 280 -19.99 -0.89 -12.22
N LEU A 281 -19.72 -0.66 -13.51
CA LEU A 281 -19.94 0.64 -14.12
C LEU A 281 -21.42 0.98 -14.10
N LYS A 282 -21.75 2.20 -13.68
CA LYS A 282 -23.10 2.72 -13.68
C LYS A 282 -23.72 2.64 -15.06
N MET A 283 -24.99 2.24 -15.10
CA MET A 283 -25.74 2.06 -16.35
C MET A 283 -25.03 1.16 -17.38
N GLY A 284 -24.18 0.21 -16.94
CA GLY A 284 -23.41 -0.65 -17.83
C GLY A 284 -22.43 0.10 -18.72
N GLY A 285 -21.92 1.25 -18.27
CA GLY A 285 -21.03 2.13 -19.03
C GLY A 285 -21.75 3.13 -19.92
N GLY A 286 -22.97 3.53 -19.53
CA GLY A 286 -23.75 4.57 -20.20
C GLY A 286 -23.17 5.98 -20.03
N ALA A 287 -23.85 7.00 -20.56
CA ALA A 287 -23.43 8.39 -20.44
C ALA A 287 -23.43 8.86 -18.97
N ARG A 288 -22.42 9.65 -18.57
CA ARG A 288 -22.38 10.29 -17.26
C ARG A 288 -23.55 11.26 -17.11
N GLU A 289 -24.28 11.16 -16.01
CA GLU A 289 -25.36 12.08 -15.67
C GLU A 289 -24.84 13.32 -14.94
N ASP A 290 -25.56 14.44 -15.10
CA ASP A 290 -25.25 15.68 -14.41
C ASP A 290 -25.44 15.55 -12.90
N VAL A 291 -24.43 15.93 -12.12
CA VAL A 291 -24.49 16.00 -10.67
C VAL A 291 -24.52 17.46 -10.24
N SER A 292 -25.59 17.85 -9.53
CA SER A 292 -25.77 19.24 -9.07
C SER A 292 -24.55 19.73 -8.29
N GLY A 293 -23.94 20.83 -8.75
CA GLY A 293 -22.78 21.44 -8.11
C GLY A 293 -21.43 21.00 -8.68
N TYR A 294 -21.40 20.07 -9.63
CA TYR A 294 -20.18 19.58 -10.26
C TYR A 294 -20.26 19.68 -11.79
N THR A 295 -19.14 20.01 -12.42
CA THR A 295 -19.03 19.97 -13.88
C THR A 295 -18.89 18.52 -14.34
N THR A 296 -19.79 18.05 -15.20
CA THR A 296 -19.79 16.68 -15.73
C THR A 296 -18.60 16.49 -16.69
N PRO A 297 -17.76 15.44 -16.53
CA PRO A 297 -16.67 15.14 -17.45
C PRO A 297 -17.15 14.84 -18.87
N VAL A 298 -16.52 15.51 -19.85
CA VAL A 298 -16.83 15.35 -21.28
C VAL A 298 -15.63 14.81 -22.04
N GLY A 299 -15.86 13.77 -22.85
CA GLY A 299 -14.83 13.14 -23.67
C GLY A 299 -14.10 14.12 -24.60
N GLY A 300 -12.79 13.96 -24.69
CA GLY A 300 -11.90 14.82 -25.50
C GLY A 300 -11.49 16.13 -24.81
N ARG A 301 -11.96 16.39 -23.57
CA ARG A 301 -11.45 17.50 -22.76
C ARG A 301 -10.23 17.04 -21.97
N GLY A 302 -9.05 17.53 -22.34
CA GLY A 302 -7.80 17.09 -21.70
C GLY A 302 -7.56 15.61 -21.97
N SER A 303 -7.40 14.83 -20.90
CA SER A 303 -7.24 13.38 -20.90
C SER A 303 -8.55 12.63 -20.69
N VAL A 304 -9.70 13.31 -20.59
CA VAL A 304 -10.99 12.65 -20.39
C VAL A 304 -11.34 11.79 -21.61
N ALA A 305 -11.44 10.48 -21.41
CA ALA A 305 -11.47 9.51 -22.50
C ALA A 305 -12.83 9.49 -23.22
N SER A 306 -13.92 9.55 -22.46
CA SER A 306 -15.28 9.58 -22.99
C SER A 306 -16.22 10.41 -22.11
N SER A 307 -17.46 10.59 -22.54
CA SER A 307 -18.54 11.15 -21.70
C SER A 307 -19.34 10.06 -20.97
N ASN A 308 -18.85 8.82 -20.94
CA ASN A 308 -19.52 7.66 -20.36
C ASN A 308 -18.88 7.26 -19.04
N TYR A 309 -19.60 6.49 -18.23
CA TYR A 309 -19.02 5.78 -17.09
C TYR A 309 -18.03 4.72 -17.62
N ASP A 310 -16.75 5.04 -17.67
CA ASP A 310 -15.70 4.20 -18.26
C ASP A 310 -14.64 3.77 -17.23
N GLY A 311 -14.84 4.16 -15.97
CA GLY A 311 -13.94 3.85 -14.87
C GLY A 311 -12.79 4.82 -14.75
N GLN A 312 -12.80 5.93 -15.50
CA GLN A 312 -11.80 6.99 -15.33
C GLN A 312 -11.97 7.73 -14.00
N PHE A 313 -13.20 7.79 -13.47
CA PHE A 313 -13.51 8.38 -12.19
C PHE A 313 -14.08 7.35 -11.23
N ARG A 314 -13.79 7.49 -9.94
CA ARG A 314 -14.34 6.60 -8.90
C ARG A 314 -15.86 6.58 -8.91
N GLY A 315 -16.49 7.74 -9.13
CA GLY A 315 -17.95 7.85 -9.22
C GLY A 315 -18.56 7.22 -10.47
N ASP A 316 -17.77 6.64 -11.37
CA ASP A 316 -18.29 5.84 -12.48
C ASP A 316 -18.82 4.48 -12.04
N TYR A 317 -18.42 4.01 -10.85
CA TYR A 317 -18.81 2.71 -10.31
C TYR A 317 -19.98 2.83 -9.33
N GLU A 318 -20.78 1.76 -9.25
CA GLU A 318 -21.78 1.54 -8.21
C GLU A 318 -21.65 0.15 -7.61
N TYR A 319 -21.94 0.04 -6.31
CA TYR A 319 -22.03 -1.25 -5.63
C TYR A 319 -23.34 -1.94 -5.99
N VAL A 320 -23.25 -3.20 -6.41
CA VAL A 320 -24.39 -4.05 -6.75
C VAL A 320 -24.31 -5.32 -5.89
N GLY A 321 -25.03 -5.31 -4.77
CA GLY A 321 -24.99 -6.42 -3.81
C GLY A 321 -25.31 -7.78 -4.44
N GLY A 322 -24.41 -8.75 -4.20
CA GLY A 322 -24.53 -10.11 -4.74
C GLY A 322 -24.07 -10.28 -6.18
N SER A 323 -23.47 -9.26 -6.82
CA SER A 323 -22.86 -9.43 -8.14
C SER A 323 -21.47 -10.09 -8.10
N GLY A 324 -20.80 -10.03 -6.96
CA GLY A 324 -19.53 -10.69 -6.67
C GLY A 324 -19.57 -11.33 -5.28
N ASP A 325 -18.39 -11.62 -4.73
CA ASP A 325 -18.20 -12.22 -3.41
C ASP A 325 -18.22 -11.15 -2.29
N LEU A 326 -17.71 -9.96 -2.60
CA LEU A 326 -17.39 -8.94 -1.61
C LEU A 326 -18.56 -7.98 -1.33
N ASP A 327 -18.60 -7.42 -0.13
CA ASP A 327 -19.55 -6.42 0.30
C ASP A 327 -19.21 -5.00 -0.22
N GLY A 328 -19.99 -4.01 0.21
CA GLY A 328 -19.80 -2.61 -0.20
C GLY A 328 -18.55 -1.94 0.33
N CYS A 329 -17.81 -2.56 1.24
CA CYS A 329 -16.50 -2.08 1.68
C CYS A 329 -15.34 -2.88 1.06
N ASN A 330 -15.64 -3.80 0.14
CA ASN A 330 -14.69 -4.72 -0.49
C ASN A 330 -14.13 -5.77 0.49
N GLY A 331 -14.93 -6.17 1.47
CA GLY A 331 -14.61 -7.27 2.38
C GLY A 331 -15.63 -8.40 2.35
N MET A 332 -15.32 -9.49 3.04
CA MET A 332 -16.25 -10.60 3.25
C MET A 332 -15.92 -11.40 4.50
N MET A 333 -16.86 -12.25 4.92
CA MET A 333 -16.68 -13.21 6.00
C MET A 333 -16.20 -14.55 5.44
N VAL A 334 -15.01 -14.99 5.84
CA VAL A 334 -14.45 -16.31 5.48
C VAL A 334 -14.13 -17.06 6.76
N ASN A 335 -14.71 -18.26 6.93
CA ASN A 335 -14.46 -19.12 8.10
C ASN A 335 -14.66 -18.43 9.47
N GLY A 336 -15.59 -17.48 9.55
CA GLY A 336 -15.88 -16.73 10.78
C GLY A 336 -14.96 -15.53 11.03
N GLN A 337 -14.08 -15.20 10.08
CA GLN A 337 -13.23 -14.02 10.10
C GLN A 337 -13.63 -13.04 8.98
N TYR A 338 -13.91 -11.79 9.36
CA TYR A 338 -14.09 -10.72 8.39
C TYR A 338 -12.72 -10.11 8.02
N GLY A 339 -12.55 -9.76 6.74
CA GLY A 339 -11.44 -8.94 6.27
C GLY A 339 -11.70 -8.39 4.89
N TYR A 340 -10.85 -7.44 4.49
CA TYR A 340 -10.84 -6.87 3.15
C TYR A 340 -9.99 -7.71 2.22
N PHE A 341 -10.23 -7.60 0.92
CA PHE A 341 -9.47 -8.35 -0.07
C PHE A 341 -8.96 -7.42 -1.16
N VAL A 342 -7.70 -7.64 -1.55
CA VAL A 342 -7.17 -7.07 -2.79
C VAL A 342 -7.92 -7.65 -3.99
N THR A 343 -8.23 -6.82 -4.98
CA THR A 343 -8.96 -7.21 -6.20
C THR A 343 -8.29 -6.62 -7.45
N ASP A 344 -8.44 -7.32 -8.59
CA ASP A 344 -7.95 -6.85 -9.90
C ASP A 344 -8.89 -5.83 -10.57
N ALA A 345 -9.93 -5.40 -9.87
CA ALA A 345 -10.92 -4.44 -10.33
C ALA A 345 -11.33 -3.52 -9.16
N TYR A 346 -11.91 -2.38 -9.50
CA TYR A 346 -12.43 -1.40 -8.53
C TYR A 346 -13.25 -2.09 -7.42
N PRO A 347 -13.05 -1.74 -6.13
CA PRO A 347 -12.28 -0.61 -5.61
C PRO A 347 -10.83 -0.96 -5.21
N TRP A 348 -10.26 -2.02 -5.80
CA TRP A 348 -8.86 -2.45 -5.68
C TRP A 348 -8.46 -3.05 -4.34
N VAL A 349 -8.82 -2.42 -3.20
CA VAL A 349 -8.55 -2.95 -1.86
C VAL A 349 -9.69 -2.63 -0.88
N LEU A 350 -10.08 -1.36 -0.75
CA LEU A 350 -11.15 -0.91 0.15
C LEU A 350 -12.16 0.01 -0.55
N GLY A 351 -13.44 -0.15 -0.22
CA GLY A 351 -14.50 0.82 -0.57
C GLY A 351 -14.90 1.75 0.58
N CYS A 352 -14.77 1.25 1.81
CA CYS A 352 -15.08 1.90 3.07
C CYS A 352 -14.51 1.07 4.23
N TYR A 353 -14.67 1.56 5.47
CA TYR A 353 -14.40 0.82 6.69
C TYR A 353 -15.69 0.22 7.26
N SER A 354 -15.66 -1.07 7.54
CA SER A 354 -16.69 -1.83 8.26
C SER A 354 -16.59 -1.66 9.78
N GLY A 355 -15.44 -1.23 10.29
CA GLY A 355 -15.21 -0.81 11.68
C GLY A 355 -15.13 0.71 11.84
N THR A 356 -14.46 1.14 12.92
CA THR A 356 -14.14 2.56 13.16
C THR A 356 -12.66 2.78 12.93
N PRO A 357 -12.26 3.59 11.93
CA PRO A 357 -10.85 3.85 11.66
C PRO A 357 -10.19 4.62 12.81
N ASP A 358 -8.93 4.29 13.12
CA ASP A 358 -8.12 5.03 14.09
C ASP A 358 -7.67 6.38 13.51
N GLY A 359 -7.56 7.38 14.38
CA GLY A 359 -7.18 8.73 14.01
C GLY A 359 -5.73 8.87 13.53
N SER A 360 -4.84 7.91 13.82
CA SER A 360 -3.44 7.97 13.37
C SER A 360 -3.28 7.97 11.84
N PHE A 361 -4.27 7.43 11.12
CA PHE A 361 -4.30 7.34 9.67
C PHE A 361 -4.80 8.63 8.99
N SER A 362 -5.48 9.49 9.76
CA SER A 362 -5.84 10.80 9.26
C SER A 362 -4.58 11.63 9.09
N MET A 363 -4.36 12.24 7.92
CA MET A 363 -3.30 13.22 7.77
C MET A 363 -3.43 14.25 8.87
N ALA A 364 -2.49 14.26 9.83
CA ALA A 364 -2.35 15.38 10.74
C ALA A 364 -2.25 16.60 9.82
N MET A 365 -3.19 17.54 9.93
CA MET A 365 -3.14 18.79 9.20
C MET A 365 -1.84 19.50 9.58
N GLY A 366 -0.77 19.22 8.84
CA GLY A 366 0.44 20.02 8.85
C GLY A 366 0.05 21.44 8.46
N PRO A 367 0.74 22.46 9.00
CA PRO A 367 0.43 23.83 8.65
C PRO A 367 0.46 23.98 7.12
N PRO A 368 -0.47 24.75 6.52
CA PRO A 368 -0.46 24.99 5.09
C PRO A 368 0.91 25.55 4.69
N ARG A 369 1.56 24.91 3.72
CA ARG A 369 2.79 25.44 3.11
C ARG A 369 2.48 26.69 2.28
#